data_AF-G5S4R0-F1
#
_entry.id   AF-G5S4R0-F1
#
_cell.length_a   1.000
_cell.length_b   1.000
_cell.length_c   1.000
_cell.angle_alpha   90.00
_cell.angle_beta   90.00
_cell.angle_gamma   90.00
#
_symmetry.space_group_name_H-M   'P 1'
#
loop_
_entity.id
_entity.type
_entity.pdbx_description
1 polymer ?
#
loop_
_entity_poly.entity_id
_entity_poly.type
_entity_poly.pdbx_seq_one_letter_code
_entity_poly.pdbx_strand_id
1 'polypeptide(L)'
;MTVGEMSSTTLENCQQYAALSGDELSMTFNFHHLKVDYPNGEKWTLAKPDYVALKALFRHWQQGMHNVAWNALFWCNHDQPRIVSRFGDEGEYRVPAAKMLAMALHGMQGTPYIYQGEEIGMTNPHFTRITDYRDVESHNMFAALRAAGRDPDELLAPPDATPTNYWLSWPVNPATTAARRCSGTTVKTPVSPRASRG
;
A
#
# COMPACT_ATOMS: atom_id res chain seq x y z
N MET A 1 7.67 -11.19 -19.12
CA MET A 1 7.32 -11.24 -17.69
C MET A 1 6.00 -10.52 -17.50
N THR A 2 5.04 -11.17 -16.83
CA THR A 2 3.71 -10.64 -16.51
C THR A 2 3.45 -10.81 -15.02
N VAL A 3 2.84 -9.81 -14.38
CA VAL A 3 2.45 -9.87 -12.96
C VAL A 3 0.98 -9.49 -12.84
N GLY A 4 0.21 -10.31 -12.14
CA GLY A 4 -1.20 -10.06 -11.88
C GLY A 4 -1.43 -9.47 -10.49
N GLU A 5 -2.19 -8.38 -10.41
CA GLU A 5 -2.74 -7.90 -9.15
C GLU A 5 -4.06 -8.62 -8.88
N MET A 6 -4.10 -9.41 -7.81
CA MET A 6 -5.26 -10.23 -7.51
C MET A 6 -5.95 -9.70 -6.25
N SER A 7 -7.14 -9.10 -6.42
CA SER A 7 -7.86 -8.34 -5.39
C SER A 7 -8.35 -9.19 -4.21
N SER A 8 -8.72 -10.45 -4.48
CA SER A 8 -9.06 -11.46 -3.48
C SER A 8 -8.46 -12.79 -3.90
N THR A 9 -7.50 -13.29 -3.14
CA THR A 9 -6.70 -14.47 -3.49
C THR A 9 -6.76 -15.54 -2.43
N THR A 10 -6.73 -16.80 -2.87
CA THR A 10 -6.21 -17.89 -2.05
C THR A 10 -4.84 -18.31 -2.57
N LEU A 11 -4.10 -19.06 -1.76
CA LEU A 11 -2.81 -19.61 -2.17
C LEU A 11 -2.97 -20.48 -3.43
N GLU A 12 -4.01 -21.30 -3.48
CA GLU A 12 -4.28 -22.25 -4.57
C GLU A 12 -4.53 -21.52 -5.89
N ASN A 13 -5.29 -20.41 -5.87
CA ASN A 13 -5.48 -19.58 -7.06
C ASN A 13 -4.15 -19.01 -7.54
N CYS A 14 -3.33 -18.47 -6.64
CA CYS A 14 -2.02 -17.95 -7.01
C CYS A 14 -1.07 -19.03 -7.55
N GLN A 15 -1.13 -20.25 -7.01
CA GLN A 15 -0.37 -21.38 -7.54
C GLN A 15 -0.77 -21.72 -8.98
N GLN A 16 -2.06 -21.65 -9.31
CA GLN A 16 -2.55 -21.87 -10.68
C GLN A 16 -2.11 -20.74 -11.62
N TYR A 17 -2.39 -19.48 -11.26
CA TYR A 17 -2.07 -18.33 -12.11
C TYR A 17 -0.58 -18.12 -12.33
N ALA A 18 0.25 -18.40 -11.32
CA ALA A 18 1.70 -18.16 -11.36
C ALA A 18 2.52 -19.45 -11.36
N ALA A 19 1.94 -20.56 -11.84
CA ALA A 19 2.60 -21.86 -11.89
C ALA A 19 3.95 -21.77 -12.61
N LEU A 20 4.95 -22.52 -12.13
CA LEU A 20 6.28 -22.57 -12.77
C LEU A 20 6.28 -23.17 -14.19
N SER A 21 5.18 -23.79 -14.63
CA SER A 21 4.99 -24.19 -16.03
C SER A 21 4.94 -22.98 -16.97
N GLY A 22 4.51 -21.81 -16.47
CA GLY A 22 4.48 -20.56 -17.20
C GLY A 22 3.30 -20.40 -18.16
N ASP A 23 2.20 -21.12 -17.94
CA ASP A 23 1.05 -21.15 -18.86
C ASP A 23 0.18 -19.88 -18.81
N GLU A 24 0.21 -19.13 -17.70
CA GLU A 24 -0.62 -17.94 -17.48
C GLU A 24 0.20 -16.69 -17.15
N LEU A 25 0.47 -16.43 -15.86
CA LEU A 25 1.24 -15.28 -15.39
C LEU A 25 2.62 -15.70 -14.90
N SER A 26 3.58 -14.76 -14.93
CA SER A 26 4.91 -15.04 -14.36
C SER A 26 4.91 -15.00 -12.83
N MET A 27 4.02 -14.23 -12.20
CA MET A 27 3.87 -14.07 -10.75
C MET A 27 2.56 -13.35 -10.39
N THR A 28 2.18 -13.37 -9.11
CA THR A 28 1.00 -12.64 -8.60
C THR A 28 1.34 -11.82 -7.37
N PHE A 29 0.68 -10.66 -7.23
CA PHE A 29 0.57 -9.95 -5.97
C PHE A 29 -0.58 -10.55 -5.14
N ASN A 30 -0.32 -10.75 -3.85
CA ASN A 30 -1.36 -10.96 -2.85
C ASN A 30 -1.24 -9.86 -1.78
N PHE A 31 -2.36 -9.53 -1.13
CA PHE A 31 -2.42 -8.41 -0.19
C PHE A 31 -2.58 -8.84 1.27
N HIS A 32 -2.45 -10.13 1.59
CA HIS A 32 -2.80 -10.63 2.92
C HIS A 32 -1.91 -10.04 4.01
N HIS A 33 -0.61 -9.86 3.75
CA HIS A 33 0.34 -9.25 4.69
C HIS A 33 0.03 -7.76 4.96
N LEU A 34 -0.71 -7.11 4.05
CA LEU A 34 -1.16 -5.72 4.18
C LEU A 34 -2.59 -5.62 4.74
N LYS A 35 -3.07 -6.65 5.43
CA LYS A 35 -4.37 -6.65 6.14
C LYS A 35 -4.25 -7.04 7.61
N VAL A 36 -3.02 -7.23 8.11
CA VAL A 36 -2.73 -7.65 9.49
C VAL A 36 -3.01 -6.57 10.54
N ASP A 37 -3.32 -5.35 10.10
CA ASP A 37 -3.73 -4.20 10.88
C ASP A 37 -5.18 -3.78 10.56
N TYR A 38 -5.98 -4.63 9.92
CA TYR A 38 -7.40 -4.36 9.64
C TYR A 38 -8.26 -5.12 10.65
N PRO A 39 -8.65 -4.50 11.79
CA PRO A 39 -9.48 -5.18 12.77
C PRO A 39 -10.82 -5.55 12.13
N ASN A 40 -11.21 -6.83 12.25
CA ASN A 40 -12.42 -7.36 11.60
C ASN A 40 -12.48 -7.14 10.07
N GLY A 41 -11.33 -6.93 9.42
CA GLY A 41 -11.26 -6.62 7.99
C GLY A 41 -11.59 -5.16 7.62
N GLU A 42 -11.75 -4.28 8.60
CA GLU A 42 -12.07 -2.87 8.39
C GLU A 42 -10.81 -2.05 8.03
N LYS A 43 -10.65 -1.73 6.75
CA LYS A 43 -9.51 -0.96 6.20
C LYS A 43 -9.27 0.39 6.89
N TRP A 44 -10.35 1.09 7.23
CA TRP A 44 -10.29 2.47 7.73
C TRP A 44 -10.24 2.56 9.25
N THR A 45 -10.19 1.41 9.93
CA THR A 45 -10.12 1.32 11.37
C THR A 45 -8.65 1.20 11.79
N LEU A 46 -8.18 2.14 12.62
CA LEU A 46 -6.81 2.16 13.11
C LEU A 46 -6.58 1.00 14.08
N ALA A 47 -5.58 0.18 13.79
CA ALA A 47 -5.09 -0.84 14.71
C ALA A 47 -3.57 -1.01 14.59
N LYS A 48 -2.95 -1.55 15.64
CA LYS A 48 -1.56 -1.99 15.57
C LYS A 48 -1.48 -3.27 14.73
N PRO A 49 -0.46 -3.41 13.87
CA PRO A 49 -0.27 -4.62 13.09
C PRO A 49 -0.03 -5.84 13.99
N ASP A 50 -0.69 -6.94 13.66
CA ASP A 50 -0.38 -8.23 14.26
C ASP A 50 0.86 -8.83 13.58
N TYR A 51 2.01 -8.62 14.21
CA TYR A 51 3.29 -9.16 13.73
C TYR A 51 3.39 -10.69 13.79
N VAL A 52 2.59 -11.36 14.63
CA VAL A 52 2.56 -12.83 14.67
C VAL A 52 1.79 -13.34 13.45
N ALA A 53 0.63 -12.74 13.15
CA ALA A 53 -0.13 -13.02 11.94
C ALA A 53 0.69 -12.72 10.67
N LEU A 54 1.42 -11.61 10.64
CA LEU A 54 2.31 -11.25 9.52
C LEU A 54 3.35 -12.35 9.23
N LYS A 55 4.06 -12.81 10.26
CA LYS A 55 5.04 -13.89 10.12
C LYS A 55 4.40 -15.21 9.70
N ALA A 56 3.21 -15.52 10.23
CA ALA A 56 2.46 -16.71 9.84
C ALA A 56 2.06 -16.66 8.36
N LEU A 57 1.61 -15.51 7.87
CA LEU A 57 1.28 -15.28 6.45
C LEU A 57 2.51 -15.42 5.56
N PHE A 58 3.64 -14.79 5.91
CA PHE A 58 4.88 -14.97 5.16
C PHE A 58 5.32 -16.42 5.09
N ARG A 59 5.27 -17.16 6.21
CA ARG A 59 5.55 -18.59 6.21
C ARG A 59 4.59 -19.36 5.29
N HIS A 60 3.29 -19.09 5.38
CA HIS A 60 2.28 -19.76 4.57
C HIS A 60 2.51 -19.57 3.07
N TRP A 61 2.71 -18.33 2.63
CA TRP A 61 2.94 -18.00 1.22
C TRP A 61 4.30 -18.50 0.71
N GLN A 62 5.37 -18.35 1.50
CA GLN A 62 6.69 -18.84 1.11
C GLN A 62 6.70 -20.37 0.95
N GLN A 63 6.16 -21.10 1.93
CA GLN A 63 6.10 -22.57 1.87
C GLN A 63 5.15 -23.07 0.79
N GLY A 64 4.00 -22.42 0.63
CA GLY A 64 2.98 -22.79 -0.34
C GLY A 64 3.42 -22.57 -1.79
N MET A 65 4.17 -21.51 -2.06
CA MET A 65 4.59 -21.19 -3.43
C MET A 65 5.91 -21.87 -3.82
N HIS A 66 6.73 -22.28 -2.85
CA HIS A 66 8.03 -22.90 -3.10
C HIS A 66 7.94 -24.12 -4.03
N ASN A 67 8.71 -24.12 -5.12
CA ASN A 67 8.70 -25.15 -6.18
C ASN A 67 7.35 -25.38 -6.89
N VAL A 68 6.36 -24.51 -6.69
CA VAL A 68 5.04 -24.59 -7.32
C VAL A 68 4.78 -23.38 -8.20
N ALA A 69 5.06 -22.18 -7.68
CA ALA A 69 4.77 -20.91 -8.33
C ALA A 69 5.76 -19.81 -7.92
N TRP A 70 5.64 -18.61 -8.48
CA TRP A 70 6.55 -17.50 -8.19
C TRP A 70 5.87 -16.32 -7.48
N ASN A 71 6.46 -15.85 -6.39
CA ASN A 71 5.95 -14.71 -5.61
C ASN A 71 6.37 -13.36 -6.19
N ALA A 72 5.46 -12.39 -6.18
CA ALA A 72 5.81 -10.97 -6.23
C ALA A 72 5.85 -10.40 -4.79
N LEU A 73 7.00 -9.91 -4.37
CA LEU A 73 7.24 -9.44 -3.00
C LEU A 73 7.19 -7.91 -2.98
N PHE A 74 6.33 -7.31 -2.15
CA PHE A 74 6.22 -5.86 -2.03
C PHE A 74 5.74 -5.44 -0.65
N TRP A 75 6.14 -4.26 -0.22
CA TRP A 75 5.52 -3.57 0.92
C TRP A 75 4.62 -2.44 0.48
N CYS A 76 5.11 -1.62 -0.45
CA CYS A 76 4.44 -0.44 -0.93
C CYS A 76 4.05 -0.60 -2.40
N ASN A 77 2.95 0.05 -2.75
CA ASN A 77 2.58 0.38 -4.12
C ASN A 77 1.90 1.75 -4.08
N HIS A 78 1.17 2.11 -5.14
CA HIS A 78 0.44 3.36 -5.16
C HIS A 78 -0.76 3.37 -4.20
N ASP A 79 -1.40 2.23 -3.93
CA ASP A 79 -2.61 2.12 -3.10
C ASP A 79 -2.35 1.91 -1.61
N GLN A 80 -1.09 1.78 -1.21
CA GLN A 80 -0.70 1.42 0.15
C GLN A 80 0.07 2.56 0.83
N PRO A 81 -0.09 2.74 2.15
CA PRO A 81 0.71 3.69 2.90
C PRO A 81 2.21 3.38 2.84
N ARG A 82 3.01 4.35 3.30
CA ARG A 82 4.44 4.14 3.44
C ARG A 82 4.72 3.12 4.55
N ILE A 83 5.48 2.08 4.22
CA ILE A 83 5.67 0.94 5.11
C ILE A 83 6.37 1.31 6.42
N VAL A 84 7.32 2.24 6.39
CA VAL A 84 8.03 2.70 7.59
C VAL A 84 7.07 3.38 8.57
N SER A 85 6.08 4.11 8.07
CA SER A 85 5.03 4.73 8.87
C SER A 85 4.02 3.72 9.40
N ARG A 86 3.77 2.67 8.63
CA ARG A 86 2.73 1.68 8.92
C ARG A 86 3.21 0.62 9.91
N PHE A 87 4.36 -0.01 9.62
CA PHE A 87 4.90 -1.16 10.36
C PHE A 87 6.27 -0.88 11.00
N GLY A 88 6.79 0.33 10.85
CA GLY A 88 8.07 0.75 11.40
C GLY A 88 7.91 1.84 12.46
N ASP A 89 8.83 2.80 12.41
CA ASP A 89 8.88 3.98 13.26
C ASP A 89 9.18 5.19 12.39
N GLU A 90 8.54 6.33 12.63
CA GLU A 90 8.82 7.57 11.88
C GLU A 90 9.82 8.49 12.58
N GLY A 91 10.13 8.22 13.85
CA GLY A 91 10.99 9.03 14.69
C GLY A 91 12.44 8.57 14.70
N GLU A 92 12.97 8.34 15.90
CA GLU A 92 14.38 7.99 16.15
C GLU A 92 14.81 6.74 15.38
N TYR A 93 13.90 5.76 15.22
CA TYR A 93 14.20 4.47 14.63
C TYR A 93 13.81 4.35 13.16
N ARG A 94 13.47 5.46 12.48
CA ARG A 94 13.06 5.43 11.06
C ARG A 94 14.03 4.71 10.14
N VAL A 95 15.32 5.05 10.23
CA VAL A 95 16.36 4.42 9.39
C VAL A 95 16.54 2.92 9.70
N PRO A 96 16.75 2.49 10.97
CA PRO A 96 16.87 1.07 11.27
C PRO A 96 15.58 0.28 10.98
N ALA A 97 14.40 0.85 11.22
CA ALA A 97 13.12 0.21 10.90
C ALA A 97 12.94 0.00 9.38
N ALA A 98 13.21 1.02 8.57
CA ALA A 98 13.14 0.91 7.11
C ALA A 98 14.10 -0.18 6.57
N LYS A 99 15.33 -0.24 7.10
CA LYS A 99 16.30 -1.28 6.72
C LYS A 99 15.84 -2.68 7.16
N MET A 100 15.27 -2.81 8.36
CA MET A 100 14.73 -4.07 8.85
C MET A 100 13.60 -4.59 7.96
N LEU A 101 12.65 -3.71 7.60
CA LEU A 101 11.54 -4.03 6.71
C LEU A 101 12.03 -4.46 5.32
N ALA A 102 13.04 -3.75 4.77
CA ALA A 102 13.67 -4.14 3.52
C ALA A 102 14.32 -5.53 3.62
N MET A 103 15.13 -5.79 4.66
CA MET A 103 15.76 -7.11 4.83
C MET A 103 14.73 -8.24 4.97
N ALA A 104 13.63 -8.00 5.71
CA ALA A 104 12.58 -8.99 5.89
C ALA A 104 11.92 -9.38 4.56
N LEU A 105 11.68 -8.42 3.66
CA LEU A 105 11.06 -8.67 2.36
C LEU A 105 12.05 -9.25 1.34
N HIS A 106 13.21 -8.60 1.19
CA HIS A 106 14.20 -8.97 0.17
C HIS A 106 14.94 -10.29 0.50
N GLY A 107 14.85 -10.78 1.73
CA GLY A 107 15.37 -12.09 2.12
C GLY A 107 14.48 -13.28 1.75
N MET A 108 13.26 -13.04 1.25
CA MET A 108 12.31 -14.09 0.85
C MET A 108 12.47 -14.50 -0.62
N GLN A 109 11.98 -15.69 -0.98
CA GLN A 109 11.94 -16.17 -2.36
C GLN A 109 10.84 -15.45 -3.15
N GLY A 110 11.24 -14.78 -4.23
CA GLY A 110 10.34 -14.12 -5.17
C GLY A 110 11.03 -12.96 -5.89
N THR A 111 10.25 -12.19 -6.63
CA THR A 111 10.72 -10.94 -7.26
C THR A 111 10.34 -9.76 -6.38
N PRO A 112 11.31 -9.02 -5.80
CA PRO A 112 11.01 -7.83 -5.01
C PRO A 112 10.61 -6.63 -5.88
N TYR A 113 9.62 -5.88 -5.40
CA TYR A 113 9.18 -4.60 -5.95
C TYR A 113 9.45 -3.52 -4.92
N ILE A 114 10.11 -2.45 -5.36
CA ILE A 114 10.40 -1.26 -4.57
C ILE A 114 9.56 -0.12 -5.16
N TYR A 115 8.77 0.54 -4.32
CA TYR A 115 7.97 1.68 -4.75
C TYR A 115 8.71 3.00 -4.54
N GLN A 116 8.58 3.97 -5.45
CA GLN A 116 9.30 5.25 -5.39
C GLN A 116 9.18 5.95 -4.02
N GLY A 117 10.31 6.20 -3.39
CA GLY A 117 10.43 6.77 -2.04
C GLY A 117 10.60 5.73 -0.93
N GLU A 118 10.35 4.44 -1.18
CA GLU A 118 10.64 3.36 -0.24
C GLU A 118 12.16 3.23 -0.01
N GLU A 119 12.96 3.39 -1.06
CA GLU A 119 14.41 3.29 -1.04
C GLU A 119 15.10 4.36 -0.17
N ILE A 120 14.41 5.46 0.13
CA ILE A 120 14.86 6.54 1.01
C ILE A 120 14.12 6.55 2.37
N GLY A 121 13.26 5.55 2.62
CA GLY A 121 12.47 5.45 3.84
C GLY A 121 11.50 6.64 4.01
N MET A 122 10.82 7.04 2.93
CA MET A 122 9.85 8.13 2.94
C MET A 122 8.65 7.77 3.82
N THR A 123 8.17 8.72 4.60
CA THR A 123 7.07 8.57 5.56
C THR A 123 5.74 9.05 4.99
N ASN A 124 4.65 8.78 5.72
CA ASN A 124 3.34 9.33 5.42
C ASN A 124 3.36 10.87 5.53
N PRO A 125 2.49 11.57 4.78
CA PRO A 125 2.53 13.02 4.67
C PRO A 125 1.85 13.78 5.83
N HIS A 126 1.03 13.10 6.66
CA HIS A 126 0.32 13.67 7.81
C HIS A 126 -0.46 14.96 7.50
N PHE A 127 -1.17 14.98 6.38
CA PHE A 127 -1.97 16.14 6.02
C PHE A 127 -3.15 16.31 6.98
N THR A 128 -3.29 17.52 7.53
CA THR A 128 -4.32 17.90 8.50
C THR A 128 -5.57 18.50 7.84
N ARG A 129 -5.61 18.58 6.51
CA ARG A 129 -6.75 19.11 5.76
C ARG A 129 -7.15 18.12 4.68
N ILE A 130 -8.44 17.77 4.61
CA ILE A 130 -8.97 16.91 3.55
C ILE A 130 -8.70 17.47 2.14
N THR A 131 -8.60 18.80 2.02
CA THR A 131 -8.28 19.50 0.76
C THR A 131 -6.82 19.37 0.33
N ASP A 132 -5.93 18.75 1.11
CA ASP A 132 -4.58 18.38 0.68
C ASP A 132 -4.55 16.95 0.09
N TYR A 133 -5.55 16.13 0.41
CA TYR A 133 -5.77 14.84 -0.25
C TYR A 133 -6.39 15.04 -1.64
N ARG A 134 -5.96 14.20 -2.59
CA ARG A 134 -6.41 14.24 -4.00
C ARG A 134 -7.16 12.98 -4.41
N ASP A 135 -6.98 11.90 -3.66
CA ASP A 135 -7.59 10.62 -3.92
C ASP A 135 -9.10 10.64 -3.65
N VAL A 136 -9.86 10.09 -4.60
CA VAL A 136 -11.33 10.05 -4.54
C VAL A 136 -11.81 9.12 -3.43
N GLU A 137 -11.09 8.00 -3.17
CA GLU A 137 -11.48 7.08 -2.09
C GLU A 137 -11.41 7.79 -0.73
N SER A 138 -10.35 8.57 -0.51
CA SER A 138 -10.15 9.40 0.69
C SER A 138 -11.27 10.43 0.88
N HIS A 139 -11.63 11.17 -0.18
CA HIS A 139 -12.74 12.15 -0.11
C HIS A 139 -14.09 11.48 0.17
N ASN A 140 -14.37 10.37 -0.49
CA ASN A 140 -15.62 9.62 -0.30
C ASN A 140 -15.73 9.05 1.11
N MET A 141 -14.65 8.48 1.63
CA MET A 141 -14.62 7.92 2.98
C MET A 141 -14.74 9.02 4.06
N PHE A 142 -14.05 10.15 3.88
CA PHE A 142 -14.20 11.31 4.76
C PHE A 142 -15.65 11.81 4.80
N ALA A 143 -16.30 11.94 3.63
CA ALA A 143 -17.69 12.34 3.55
C ALA A 143 -18.63 11.33 4.23
N ALA A 144 -18.40 10.02 4.03
CA ALA A 144 -19.20 8.96 4.64
C ALA A 144 -19.08 8.94 6.17
N LEU A 145 -17.86 9.01 6.71
CA LEU A 145 -17.63 9.03 8.15
C LEU A 145 -18.18 10.30 8.81
N ARG A 146 -18.04 11.45 8.14
CA ARG A 146 -18.67 12.69 8.59
C ARG A 146 -20.20 12.59 8.60
N ALA A 147 -20.80 11.99 7.58
CA ALA A 147 -22.25 11.76 7.54
C ALA A 147 -22.71 10.79 8.64
N ALA A 148 -21.84 9.86 9.07
CA ALA A 148 -22.04 8.99 10.21
C ALA A 148 -21.80 9.68 11.58
N GLY A 149 -21.59 11.00 11.60
CA GLY A 149 -21.47 11.79 12.83
C GLY A 149 -20.07 11.85 13.42
N ARG A 150 -19.03 11.47 12.66
CA ARG A 150 -17.63 11.53 13.11
C ARG A 150 -17.06 12.92 12.97
N ASP A 151 -16.24 13.29 13.95
CA ASP A 151 -15.61 14.60 14.00
C ASP A 151 -14.51 14.71 12.92
N PRO A 152 -14.54 15.76 12.07
CA PRO A 152 -13.55 15.97 11.02
C PRO A 152 -12.09 16.02 11.50
N ASP A 153 -11.84 16.61 12.67
CA ASP A 153 -10.49 16.78 13.20
C ASP A 153 -9.95 15.44 13.70
N GLU A 154 -10.81 14.60 14.30
CA GLU A 154 -10.46 13.22 14.65
C GLU A 154 -10.09 12.36 13.43
N LEU A 155 -10.76 12.56 12.30
CA LEU A 155 -10.51 11.76 11.09
C LEU A 155 -9.15 12.07 10.44
N LEU A 156 -8.66 13.30 10.61
CA LEU A 156 -7.42 13.80 9.98
C LEU A 156 -6.24 13.89 10.96
N ALA A 157 -6.47 13.62 12.25
CA ALA A 157 -5.43 13.64 13.26
C ALA A 157 -4.41 12.50 13.06
N PRO A 158 -3.13 12.72 13.42
CA PRO A 158 -2.14 11.65 13.44
C PRO A 158 -2.49 10.61 14.52
N PRO A 159 -2.05 9.35 14.38
CA PRO A 159 -2.59 8.21 15.13
C PRO A 159 -2.15 8.20 16.60
N ASP A 160 -1.15 9.01 16.94
CA ASP A 160 -0.65 9.27 18.30
C ASP A 160 -1.40 10.41 19.01
N ALA A 161 -2.19 11.22 18.28
CA ALA A 161 -2.86 12.39 18.83
C ALA A 161 -4.32 12.16 19.25
N THR A 162 -4.96 11.06 18.86
CA THR A 162 -6.38 10.81 19.16
C THR A 162 -6.66 9.39 19.66
N PRO A 163 -7.57 9.22 20.64
CA PRO A 163 -8.00 7.91 21.13
C PRO A 163 -8.98 7.18 20.16
N THR A 164 -9.17 7.69 18.95
CA THR A 164 -10.19 7.20 18.02
C THR A 164 -9.64 6.17 17.04
N ASN A 165 -10.48 5.18 16.73
CA ASN A 165 -10.09 4.01 15.95
C ASN A 165 -10.17 4.23 14.44
N TYR A 166 -10.07 5.45 13.89
CA TYR A 166 -10.28 5.66 12.44
C TYR A 166 -9.23 6.58 11.87
N TRP A 167 -8.68 6.23 10.70
CA TRP A 167 -7.52 6.94 10.17
C TRP A 167 -7.66 7.17 8.66
N LEU A 168 -7.93 8.41 8.25
CA LEU A 168 -8.06 8.81 6.84
C LEU A 168 -6.75 9.26 6.20
N SER A 169 -5.70 9.40 6.99
CA SER A 169 -4.32 9.64 6.51
C SER A 169 -3.63 8.39 5.99
N TRP A 170 -4.38 7.32 5.69
CA TRP A 170 -4.01 6.25 4.77
C TRP A 170 -4.15 6.74 3.33
N PRO A 171 -3.11 7.29 2.68
CA PRO A 171 -3.27 7.71 1.30
C PRO A 171 -3.22 6.43 0.46
N VAL A 172 -4.27 6.20 -0.32
CA VAL A 172 -4.28 5.24 -1.44
C VAL A 172 -3.50 5.82 -2.63
N ASN A 173 -2.70 6.88 -2.42
CA ASN A 173 -1.80 7.42 -3.43
C ASN A 173 -0.72 8.35 -2.85
N PRO A 174 0.45 7.84 -2.44
CA PRO A 174 1.56 8.69 -2.05
C PRO A 174 2.28 9.39 -3.23
N ALA A 175 1.87 9.17 -4.49
CA ALA A 175 2.38 9.93 -5.64
C ALA A 175 1.58 11.23 -5.88
N THR A 176 0.31 11.29 -5.49
CA THR A 176 -0.48 12.54 -5.54
C THR A 176 -0.18 13.53 -4.41
N THR A 177 0.51 13.07 -3.36
CA THR A 177 0.91 13.88 -2.19
C THR A 177 2.25 14.59 -2.37
N ALA A 178 3.09 14.19 -3.34
CA ALA A 178 4.41 14.80 -3.59
C ALA A 178 4.41 15.89 -4.69
N ALA A 179 3.28 16.19 -5.32
CA ALA A 179 3.19 17.29 -6.29
C ALA A 179 3.08 18.66 -5.58
N ARG A 180 4.04 18.98 -4.70
CA ARG A 180 4.32 20.38 -4.36
C ARG A 180 4.92 21.00 -5.63
N ARG A 181 4.18 21.93 -6.22
CA ARG A 181 4.61 22.76 -7.36
C ARG A 181 6.07 23.18 -7.17
N CYS A 182 6.98 22.65 -7.99
CA CYS A 182 8.05 23.51 -8.47
C CYS A 182 7.34 24.64 -9.22
N SER A 183 7.59 25.87 -8.80
CA SER A 183 7.06 27.07 -9.44
C SER A 183 7.40 27.05 -10.93
N GLY A 184 6.39 26.84 -11.77
CA GLY A 184 6.49 26.99 -13.22
C GLY A 184 5.88 25.83 -14.00
N THR A 185 4.75 26.13 -14.66
CA THR A 185 4.17 25.39 -15.79
C THR A 185 3.36 24.14 -15.44
N THR A 186 2.03 24.30 -15.51
CA THR A 186 1.09 23.20 -15.66
C THR A 186 1.29 22.58 -17.05
N VAL A 187 1.81 21.35 -17.12
CA VAL A 187 1.65 20.53 -18.33
C VAL A 187 0.48 19.59 -18.08
N LYS A 188 -0.71 20.04 -18.51
CA LYS A 188 -1.75 19.09 -18.91
C LYS A 188 -1.17 18.35 -20.12
N THR A 189 -1.04 17.03 -20.04
CA THR A 189 -0.76 16.20 -21.21
C THR A 189 -1.83 16.48 -22.27
N PRO A 190 -1.50 17.05 -23.44
CA PRO A 190 -2.48 17.25 -24.49
C PRO A 190 -2.83 15.89 -25.07
N VAL A 191 -4.13 15.59 -25.13
CA VAL A 191 -4.65 14.48 -25.93
C VAL A 191 -4.37 14.83 -27.39
N SER A 192 -3.53 14.04 -28.05
CA SER A 192 -3.28 14.16 -29.50
C SER A 192 -4.58 13.90 -30.27
N PRO A 193 -5.00 14.77 -31.20
CA PRO A 193 -6.15 14.50 -32.05
C PRO A 193 -5.83 13.36 -33.00
N ARG A 194 -6.75 12.37 -33.05
CA ARG A 194 -6.74 11.26 -34.01
C ARG A 194 -6.47 11.77 -35.43
N ALA A 195 -5.45 11.23 -36.08
CA ALA A 195 -5.28 11.34 -37.52
C ALA A 195 -6.49 10.67 -38.21
N SER A 196 -7.27 11.47 -38.93
CA SER A 196 -8.23 10.99 -39.91
C SER A 196 -7.49 10.32 -41.06
N ARG A 197 -7.79 9.04 -41.31
CA ARG A 197 -7.40 8.36 -42.55
C ARG A 197 -8.18 8.97 -43.71
N GLY A 198 -7.45 9.41 -44.72
CA GLY A 198 -7.90 9.69 -46.08
C GLY A 198 -6.83 9.17 -47.03
#